data_AF-A0A1H5Z4R9-F1
#
_entry.id   AF-A0A1H5Z4R9-F1
#
_cell.length_a   1.000
_cell.length_b   1.000
_cell.length_c   1.000
_cell.angle_alpha   90.00
_cell.angle_beta   90.00
_cell.angle_gamma   90.00
#
_symmetry.space_group_name_H-M   'P 1'
#
loop_
_entity.id
_entity.type
_entity.pdbx_description
1 polymer ?
#
loop_
_entity_poly.entity_id
_entity_poly.type
_entity_poly.pdbx_seq_one_letter_code
_entity_poly.pdbx_strand_id
1 'polypeptide(L)'
;MPPKLVSRRVSPSNISLLDAVAGVEPGAVSLHAMDLDAAGYECMARFLTERGELLRILKIRPGSRFYEYGDLQGVDFATHCPNLKTLDVKRVTFNGSVFAHPVLKDLRLQESKYVGDPRITVGEAQRLRKLEFDDCHVKADTLAVAPESQLKIFQYFLDEDYAEACPNHFEILGTRLEEITINACWAYTVTTNRASQRRNKYRTFRAGRYGSVTHIYYLGSGEKLVSHYESQDG
;
A
#
# COMPACT_ATOMS: atom_id res chain seq x y z
N MET A 1 11.89 18.60 -18.23
CA MET A 1 12.60 18.50 -16.93
C MET A 1 11.55 18.39 -15.83
N PRO A 2 11.76 17.60 -14.75
CA PRO A 2 10.81 17.60 -13.64
C PRO A 2 10.84 18.96 -12.91
N PRO A 3 9.69 19.50 -12.47
CA PRO A 3 9.66 20.75 -11.72
C PRO A 3 10.46 20.65 -10.43
N LYS A 4 11.02 21.78 -10.00
CA LYS A 4 11.81 21.91 -8.77
C LYS A 4 10.91 21.59 -7.58
N LEU A 5 11.29 20.58 -6.81
CA LEU A 5 10.48 20.09 -5.69
C LEU A 5 10.51 21.08 -4.53
N VAL A 6 9.33 21.51 -4.08
CA VAL A 6 9.11 22.29 -2.86
C VAL A 6 8.72 21.31 -1.75
N SER A 7 9.56 21.22 -0.72
CA SER A 7 9.28 20.37 0.44
C SER A 7 8.57 21.18 1.51
N ARG A 8 7.44 20.67 2.01
CA ARG A 8 6.67 21.26 3.11
C ARG A 8 6.51 20.22 4.22
N ARG A 9 6.75 20.65 5.46
CA ARG A 9 6.39 19.88 6.65
C ARG A 9 5.23 20.58 7.33
N VAL A 10 4.17 19.84 7.62
CA VAL A 10 2.98 20.35 8.30
C VAL A 10 2.71 19.57 9.58
N SER A 11 2.20 20.29 10.57
CA SER A 11 1.79 19.86 11.90
C SER A 11 0.58 20.70 12.32
N PRO A 12 -0.11 20.38 13.44
CA PRO A 12 -1.28 21.17 13.85
C PRO A 12 -1.01 22.68 13.95
N SER A 13 0.17 23.07 14.44
CA SER A 13 0.58 24.47 14.61
C SER A 13 0.75 25.26 13.31
N ASN A 14 0.85 24.61 12.15
CA ASN A 14 1.11 25.27 10.87
C ASN A 14 0.32 24.66 9.69
N ILE A 15 -0.76 23.93 9.98
CA ILE A 15 -1.58 23.27 8.96
C ILE A 15 -2.17 24.26 7.95
N SER A 16 -2.41 25.50 8.37
CA SER A 16 -2.85 26.60 7.50
C SER A 16 -1.86 26.94 6.37
N LEU A 17 -0.61 26.47 6.44
CA LEU A 17 0.35 26.59 5.34
C LEU A 17 -0.09 25.80 4.09
N LEU A 18 -1.00 24.83 4.22
CA LEU A 18 -1.61 24.14 3.08
C LEU A 18 -2.46 25.07 2.22
N ASP A 19 -2.99 26.17 2.79
CA ASP A 19 -3.77 27.15 2.02
C ASP A 19 -2.84 28.16 1.30
N ALA A 20 -1.56 28.24 1.70
CA ALA A 20 -0.59 29.22 1.22
C ALA A 20 0.32 28.72 0.06
N VAL A 21 -0.16 27.78 -0.76
CA VAL A 21 0.57 27.20 -1.90
C VAL A 21 0.19 27.88 -3.22
N ALA A 22 0.45 29.19 -3.31
CA ALA A 22 0.25 29.95 -4.54
C ALA A 22 1.47 29.85 -5.48
N GLY A 23 1.22 29.78 -6.80
CA GLY A 23 2.25 29.84 -7.83
C GLY A 23 3.16 28.60 -7.92
N VAL A 24 2.78 27.49 -7.28
CA VAL A 24 3.55 26.23 -7.35
C VAL A 24 3.08 25.41 -8.55
N GLU A 25 4.04 24.87 -9.30
CA GLU A 25 3.73 24.03 -10.46
C GLU A 25 3.11 22.67 -10.05
N PRO A 26 2.22 22.09 -10.88
CA PRO A 26 1.67 20.76 -10.63
C PRO A 26 2.75 19.70 -10.41
N GLY A 27 2.53 18.83 -9.43
CA GLY A 27 3.46 17.78 -9.03
C GLY A 27 4.80 18.32 -8.55
N ALA A 28 4.89 19.55 -8.05
CA ALA A 28 6.11 20.12 -7.48
C ALA A 28 6.14 20.08 -5.94
N VAL A 29 5.10 19.60 -5.25
CA VAL A 29 5.05 19.55 -3.79
C VAL A 29 5.42 18.17 -3.25
N SER A 30 6.29 18.17 -2.23
CA SER A 30 6.51 17.05 -1.33
C SER A 30 6.00 17.42 0.06
N LEU A 31 4.94 16.76 0.52
CA LEU A 31 4.27 17.09 1.77
C LEU A 31 4.55 16.01 2.82
N HIS A 32 5.03 16.45 3.98
CA HIS A 32 5.31 15.61 5.13
C HIS A 32 4.44 16.08 6.30
N ALA A 33 3.36 15.37 6.55
CA ALA A 33 2.45 15.64 7.65
C ALA A 33 2.85 14.86 8.90
N MET A 34 2.91 15.55 10.03
CA MET A 34 3.29 15.01 11.33
C MET A 34 2.23 15.37 12.35
N ASP A 35 1.85 14.41 13.18
CA ASP A 35 1.13 14.64 14.43
C ASP A 35 -0.20 15.40 14.26
N LEU A 36 -0.86 15.23 13.11
CA LEU A 36 -2.14 15.87 12.83
C LEU A 36 -3.23 15.34 13.76
N ASP A 37 -4.05 16.24 14.28
CA ASP A 37 -5.32 15.92 14.95
C ASP A 37 -6.44 15.77 13.91
N ALA A 38 -7.67 15.51 14.38
CA ALA A 38 -8.83 15.35 13.51
C ALA A 38 -9.05 16.55 12.57
N ALA A 39 -8.99 17.77 13.10
CA ALA A 39 -9.12 19.00 12.29
C ALA A 39 -7.97 19.15 11.28
N GLY A 40 -6.76 18.72 11.64
CA GLY A 40 -5.61 18.67 10.74
C GLY A 40 -5.82 17.70 9.58
N TYR A 41 -6.42 16.53 9.84
CA TYR A 41 -6.79 15.58 8.79
C TYR A 41 -7.95 16.07 7.91
N GLU A 42 -8.92 16.79 8.46
CA GLU A 42 -9.96 17.45 7.66
C GLU A 42 -9.36 18.50 6.71
N CYS A 43 -8.45 19.33 7.22
CA CYS A 43 -7.71 20.29 6.41
C CYS A 43 -6.89 19.59 5.32
N MET A 44 -6.23 18.48 5.66
CA MET A 44 -5.47 17.65 4.72
C MET A 44 -6.37 17.07 3.63
N ALA A 45 -7.50 16.48 3.99
CA ALA A 45 -8.46 15.89 3.04
C ALA A 45 -8.99 16.95 2.06
N ARG A 46 -9.28 18.16 2.55
CA ARG A 46 -9.67 19.29 1.70
C ARG A 46 -8.53 19.67 0.74
N PHE A 47 -7.30 19.83 1.25
CA PHE A 47 -6.13 20.14 0.42
C PHE A 47 -5.91 19.07 -0.66
N LEU A 48 -5.98 17.79 -0.32
CA LEU A 48 -5.79 16.69 -1.26
C LEU A 48 -6.86 16.70 -2.36
N THR A 49 -8.10 17.06 -2.02
CA THR A 49 -9.23 17.15 -2.96
C THR A 49 -9.13 18.36 -3.89
N GLU A 50 -8.79 19.53 -3.35
CA GLU A 50 -8.84 20.81 -4.06
C GLU A 50 -7.53 21.19 -4.76
N ARG A 51 -6.40 20.71 -4.23
CA ARG A 51 -5.03 21.09 -4.62
C ARG A 51 -4.09 19.90 -4.80
N GLY A 52 -4.64 18.68 -4.83
CA GLY A 52 -3.86 17.44 -4.94
C GLY A 52 -3.02 17.36 -6.22
N GLU A 53 -3.36 18.13 -7.26
CA GLU A 53 -2.56 18.22 -8.48
C GLU A 53 -1.15 18.74 -8.24
N LEU A 54 -0.92 19.51 -7.18
CA LEU A 54 0.39 20.02 -6.79
C LEU A 54 1.28 18.90 -6.21
N LEU A 55 0.67 17.82 -5.71
CA LEU A 55 1.34 16.82 -4.90
C LEU A 55 2.08 15.78 -5.75
N ARG A 56 3.34 15.54 -5.40
CA ARG A 56 4.14 14.42 -5.94
C ARG A 56 4.44 13.37 -4.89
N ILE A 57 4.64 13.79 -3.64
CA ILE A 57 5.02 12.91 -2.53
C ILE A 57 4.16 13.28 -1.34
N LEU A 58 3.49 12.29 -0.76
CA LEU A 58 2.78 12.42 0.51
C LEU A 58 3.39 11.47 1.53
N LYS A 59 3.83 12.04 2.65
CA LYS A 59 4.24 11.28 3.83
C LYS A 59 3.39 11.71 5.02
N ILE A 60 2.80 10.74 5.71
CA ILE A 60 2.02 11.01 6.93
C ILE A 60 2.59 10.14 8.04
N ARG A 61 2.91 10.78 9.17
CA ARG A 61 3.34 10.08 10.39
C ARG A 61 2.50 10.56 11.57
N PRO A 62 1.93 9.62 12.35
CA PRO A 62 1.24 9.97 13.57
C PRO A 62 2.27 10.41 14.62
N GLY A 63 1.80 11.23 15.56
CA GLY A 63 2.58 11.57 16.74
C GLY A 63 2.54 10.49 17.80
N SER A 64 2.89 10.89 19.02
CA SER A 64 2.91 10.04 20.21
C SER A 64 1.53 9.55 20.67
N ARG A 65 0.43 9.90 20.00
CA ARG A 65 -0.89 9.35 20.28
C ARG A 65 -1.02 8.00 19.60
N PHE A 66 -0.93 6.94 20.41
CA PHE A 66 -0.69 5.60 19.89
C PHE A 66 -1.90 4.91 19.22
N TYR A 67 -3.11 5.49 19.29
CA TYR A 67 -4.35 4.77 18.97
C TYR A 67 -5.27 5.45 17.95
N GLU A 68 -4.96 6.68 17.51
CA GLU A 68 -5.83 7.41 16.58
C GLU A 68 -5.38 7.21 15.13
N TYR A 69 -6.35 6.91 14.27
CA TYR A 69 -6.16 6.87 12.82
C TYR A 69 -6.52 8.22 12.23
N GLY A 70 -5.69 8.72 11.32
CA GLY A 70 -6.12 9.78 10.40
C GLY A 70 -7.15 9.24 9.42
N ASP A 71 -8.20 10.00 9.12
CA ASP A 71 -9.21 9.59 8.15
C ASP A 71 -8.99 10.29 6.80
N LEU A 72 -8.65 9.50 5.77
CA LEU A 72 -8.59 9.93 4.38
C LEU A 72 -9.42 9.00 3.48
N GLN A 73 -10.37 8.24 4.04
CA GLN A 73 -11.17 7.28 3.28
C GLN A 73 -12.08 7.96 2.24
N GLY A 74 -12.40 9.24 2.42
CA GLY A 74 -13.19 10.04 1.48
C GLY A 74 -12.40 10.61 0.30
N VAL A 75 -11.07 10.50 0.30
CA VAL A 75 -10.22 11.07 -0.76
C VAL A 75 -10.00 10.06 -1.88
N ASP A 76 -10.44 10.37 -3.10
CA ASP A 76 -10.02 9.64 -4.29
C ASP A 76 -8.65 10.14 -4.75
N PHE A 77 -7.59 9.44 -4.35
CA PHE A 77 -6.22 9.81 -4.69
C PHE A 77 -5.96 9.73 -6.19
N ALA A 78 -6.56 8.76 -6.90
CA ALA A 78 -6.34 8.58 -8.33
C ALA A 78 -6.88 9.77 -9.13
N THR A 79 -8.01 10.32 -8.70
CA THR A 79 -8.65 11.47 -9.33
C THR A 79 -8.03 12.79 -8.87
N HIS A 80 -7.91 13.02 -7.56
CA HIS A 80 -7.55 14.33 -7.02
C HIS A 80 -6.04 14.58 -6.94
N CYS A 81 -5.23 13.53 -6.90
CA CYS A 81 -3.77 13.65 -6.78
C CYS A 81 -3.02 13.10 -8.00
N PRO A 82 -3.33 13.53 -9.25
CA PRO A 82 -2.88 12.88 -10.49
C PRO A 82 -1.37 12.86 -10.71
N ASN A 83 -0.59 13.60 -9.91
CA ASN A 83 0.87 13.67 -9.97
C ASN A 83 1.58 12.89 -8.84
N LEU A 84 0.82 12.23 -7.96
CA LEU A 84 1.34 11.52 -6.79
C LEU A 84 2.12 10.28 -7.21
N LYS A 85 3.43 10.27 -6.91
CA LYS A 85 4.37 9.18 -7.22
C LYS A 85 4.73 8.35 -6.01
N THR A 86 4.65 8.94 -4.81
CA THR A 86 4.99 8.25 -3.57
C THR A 86 3.93 8.57 -2.52
N LEU A 87 3.31 7.53 -1.99
CA LEU A 87 2.40 7.59 -0.85
C LEU A 87 2.98 6.72 0.25
N ASP A 88 3.35 7.34 1.36
CA ASP A 88 3.98 6.66 2.49
C ASP A 88 3.28 7.11 3.77
N VAL A 89 2.34 6.31 4.25
CA VAL A 89 1.47 6.70 5.37
C VAL A 89 1.53 5.69 6.49
N LYS A 90 1.42 6.21 7.72
CA LYS A 90 1.29 5.42 8.92
C LYS A 90 0.02 5.82 9.66
N ARG A 91 -0.78 4.84 10.11
CA ARG A 91 -2.07 5.04 10.82
C ARG A 91 -3.04 5.94 10.09
N VAL A 92 -3.31 5.61 8.84
CA VAL A 92 -4.31 6.30 8.03
C VAL A 92 -5.37 5.32 7.57
N THR A 93 -6.63 5.74 7.58
CA THR A 93 -7.74 5.04 6.92
C THR A 93 -7.83 5.52 5.48
N PHE A 94 -7.80 4.60 4.52
CA PHE A 94 -7.78 4.90 3.08
C PHE A 94 -8.73 3.96 2.29
N ASN A 95 -9.05 4.35 1.06
CA ASN A 95 -9.90 3.59 0.15
C ASN A 95 -9.12 2.95 -1.02
N GLY A 96 -9.82 2.24 -1.91
CA GLY A 96 -9.20 1.51 -3.04
C GLY A 96 -8.55 2.35 -4.13
N SER A 97 -8.76 3.67 -4.16
CA SER A 97 -8.21 4.56 -5.20
C SER A 97 -6.68 4.55 -5.24
N VAL A 98 -6.01 4.32 -4.10
CA VAL A 98 -4.54 4.25 -4.03
C VAL A 98 -3.99 3.08 -4.85
N PHE A 99 -4.74 1.99 -4.95
CA PHE A 99 -4.37 0.85 -5.77
C PHE A 99 -4.60 1.18 -7.24
N ALA A 100 -5.70 1.85 -7.60
CA ALA A 100 -6.00 2.24 -8.98
C ALA A 100 -5.17 3.43 -9.53
N HIS A 101 -4.24 3.99 -8.76
CA HIS A 101 -3.58 5.25 -9.10
C HIS A 101 -2.65 5.14 -10.33
N PRO A 102 -2.83 5.97 -11.38
CA PRO A 102 -2.19 5.75 -12.69
C PRO A 102 -0.68 6.02 -12.71
N VAL A 103 -0.18 6.89 -11.82
CA VAL A 103 1.24 7.29 -11.81
C VAL A 103 1.97 7.00 -10.50
N LEU A 104 1.29 6.35 -9.54
CA LEU A 104 1.88 6.01 -8.24
C LEU A 104 2.95 4.95 -8.48
N LYS A 105 4.13 5.13 -7.88
CA LYS A 105 5.28 4.23 -8.03
C LYS A 105 5.58 3.49 -6.74
N ASP A 106 5.47 4.18 -5.62
CA ASP A 106 5.79 3.66 -4.29
C ASP A 106 4.58 3.86 -3.38
N LEU A 107 4.03 2.76 -2.89
CA LEU A 107 2.96 2.74 -1.89
C LEU A 107 3.47 1.99 -0.66
N ARG A 108 3.59 2.71 0.45
CA ARG A 108 3.92 2.15 1.76
C ARG A 108 2.82 2.50 2.74
N LEU A 109 2.24 1.46 3.33
CA LEU A 109 1.17 1.54 4.31
C LEU A 109 1.66 0.88 5.59
N GLN A 110 1.63 1.61 6.70
CA GLN A 110 2.06 1.11 7.99
C GLN A 110 0.95 1.30 9.03
N GLU A 111 0.59 0.28 9.80
CA GLU A 111 -0.43 0.37 10.84
C GLU A 111 -1.72 1.05 10.33
N SER A 112 -2.05 0.87 9.05
CA SER A 112 -3.07 1.64 8.33
C SER A 112 -4.27 0.77 8.01
N LYS A 113 -5.43 1.38 7.77
CA LYS A 113 -6.69 0.67 7.56
C LYS A 113 -7.21 0.88 6.15
N TYR A 114 -7.45 -0.21 5.44
CA TYR A 114 -8.16 -0.21 4.17
C TYR A 114 -9.67 -0.34 4.40
N VAL A 115 -10.45 0.51 3.72
CA VAL A 115 -11.91 0.42 3.64
C VAL A 115 -12.33 0.45 2.18
N GLY A 116 -12.84 -0.65 1.66
CA GLY A 116 -13.24 -0.74 0.26
C GLY A 116 -13.65 -2.14 -0.17
N ASP A 117 -13.53 -2.39 -1.47
CA ASP A 117 -13.83 -3.68 -2.10
C ASP A 117 -13.01 -4.82 -1.46
N PRO A 118 -13.63 -5.98 -1.13
CA PRO A 118 -12.92 -7.15 -0.61
C PRO A 118 -11.91 -7.74 -1.61
N ARG A 119 -11.89 -7.31 -2.87
CA ARG A 119 -10.90 -7.72 -3.86
C ARG A 119 -10.06 -6.54 -4.31
N ILE A 120 -8.78 -6.58 -3.96
CA ILE A 120 -7.78 -5.58 -4.39
C ILE A 120 -7.02 -6.14 -5.59
N THR A 121 -6.88 -5.35 -6.66
CA THR A 121 -6.08 -5.73 -7.84
C THR A 121 -5.07 -4.65 -8.20
N VAL A 122 -3.82 -5.05 -8.38
CA VAL A 122 -2.70 -4.21 -8.82
C VAL A 122 -2.29 -4.63 -10.25
N GLY A 123 -2.47 -3.78 -11.26
CA GLY A 123 -2.39 -4.18 -12.69
C GLY A 123 -1.94 -3.12 -13.70
N GLU A 124 -2.25 -3.33 -14.99
CA GLU A 124 -1.62 -2.66 -16.17
C GLU A 124 -1.59 -1.13 -16.14
N ALA A 125 -2.70 -0.51 -15.73
CA ALA A 125 -2.85 0.94 -15.76
C ALA A 125 -1.95 1.65 -14.72
N GLN A 126 -1.36 0.89 -13.80
CA GLN A 126 -0.62 1.41 -12.68
C GLN A 126 0.89 1.37 -12.96
N ARG A 127 1.58 2.42 -12.52
CA ARG A 127 3.04 2.50 -12.55
C ARG A 127 3.68 2.02 -11.25
N LEU A 128 2.92 1.30 -10.43
CA LEU A 128 3.34 0.87 -9.11
C LEU A 128 4.50 -0.12 -9.24
N ARG A 129 5.62 0.22 -8.62
CA ARG A 129 6.85 -0.59 -8.61
C ARG A 129 7.09 -1.22 -7.25
N LYS A 130 6.60 -0.58 -6.19
CA LYS A 130 6.80 -1.00 -4.81
C LYS A 130 5.49 -0.87 -4.03
N LEU A 131 5.10 -1.97 -3.40
CA LEU A 131 3.93 -2.08 -2.54
C LEU A 131 4.34 -2.74 -1.22
N GLU A 132 4.22 -2.01 -0.13
CA GLU A 132 4.51 -2.49 1.22
C GLU A 132 3.31 -2.30 2.13
N PHE A 133 2.90 -3.37 2.79
CA PHE A 133 2.01 -3.37 3.94
C PHE A 133 2.78 -3.82 5.17
N ASP A 134 2.66 -3.05 6.23
CA ASP A 134 3.33 -3.28 7.51
C ASP A 134 2.28 -3.11 8.60
N ASP A 135 1.86 -4.19 9.23
CA ASP A 135 0.83 -4.23 10.28
C ASP A 135 -0.47 -3.50 9.88
N CYS A 136 -0.91 -3.68 8.63
CA CYS A 136 -2.09 -3.01 8.13
C CYS A 136 -3.37 -3.83 8.34
N HIS A 137 -4.46 -3.13 8.64
CA HIS A 137 -5.80 -3.70 8.60
C HIS A 137 -6.34 -3.73 7.17
N VAL A 138 -6.06 -4.80 6.44
CA VAL A 138 -6.53 -5.03 5.06
C VAL A 138 -7.45 -6.24 5.04
N LYS A 139 -8.70 -6.04 5.46
CA LYS A 139 -9.77 -7.06 5.38
C LYS A 139 -10.29 -7.21 3.95
N ALA A 140 -9.45 -7.79 3.10
CA ALA A 140 -9.77 -8.19 1.74
C ALA A 140 -9.83 -9.72 1.67
N ASP A 141 -10.69 -10.29 0.83
CA ASP A 141 -10.65 -11.72 0.54
C ASP A 141 -9.43 -12.06 -0.32
N THR A 142 -9.12 -11.19 -1.28
CA THR A 142 -8.04 -11.41 -2.24
C THR A 142 -7.27 -10.13 -2.54
N LEU A 143 -5.95 -10.23 -2.49
CA LEU A 143 -5.03 -9.26 -3.05
C LEU A 143 -4.33 -9.89 -4.26
N ALA A 144 -4.65 -9.38 -5.45
CA ALA A 144 -4.13 -9.87 -6.72
C ALA A 144 -3.11 -8.90 -7.32
N VAL A 145 -1.99 -9.44 -7.79
CA VAL A 145 -1.02 -8.76 -8.66
C VAL A 145 -1.17 -9.34 -10.05
N ALA A 146 -1.66 -8.51 -10.96
CA ALA A 146 -1.97 -8.92 -12.32
C ALA A 146 -0.69 -9.17 -13.15
N PRO A 147 -0.72 -10.09 -14.14
CA PRO A 147 0.44 -10.44 -14.97
C PRO A 147 1.20 -9.28 -15.60
N GLU A 148 0.47 -8.26 -16.00
CA GLU A 148 0.95 -7.08 -16.70
C GLU A 148 1.38 -5.94 -15.76
N SER A 149 1.27 -6.15 -14.44
CA SER A 149 1.73 -5.21 -13.43
C SER A 149 3.23 -4.87 -13.58
N GLN A 150 3.57 -3.61 -13.30
CA GLN A 150 4.97 -3.15 -13.22
C GLN A 150 5.62 -3.35 -11.85
N LEU A 151 4.91 -4.03 -10.93
CA LEU A 151 5.36 -4.25 -9.57
C LEU A 151 6.65 -5.08 -9.56
N LYS A 152 7.63 -4.58 -8.80
CA LYS A 152 8.94 -5.22 -8.61
C LYS A 152 9.11 -5.74 -7.19
N ILE A 153 8.57 -5.02 -6.22
CA ILE A 153 8.69 -5.36 -4.80
C ILE A 153 7.29 -5.43 -4.22
N PHE A 154 6.94 -6.60 -3.69
CA PHE A 154 5.73 -6.81 -2.90
C PHE A 154 6.13 -7.30 -1.52
N GLN A 155 5.77 -6.53 -0.49
CA GLN A 155 6.00 -6.91 0.90
C GLN A 155 4.71 -6.81 1.70
N TYR A 156 4.47 -7.82 2.51
CA TYR A 156 3.35 -7.89 3.44
C TYR A 156 3.85 -8.45 4.77
N PHE A 157 3.85 -7.60 5.79
CA PHE A 157 4.21 -7.95 7.17
C PHE A 157 2.99 -7.74 8.06
N LEU A 158 2.71 -8.72 8.90
CA LEU A 158 1.60 -8.69 9.85
C LEU A 158 1.98 -9.45 11.11
N ASP A 159 2.10 -8.74 12.22
CA ASP A 159 2.31 -9.35 13.53
C ASP A 159 1.01 -9.92 14.14
N GLU A 160 1.10 -10.40 15.39
CA GLU A 160 -0.01 -11.04 16.09
C GLU A 160 -1.16 -10.08 16.48
N ASP A 161 -0.87 -8.79 16.66
CA ASP A 161 -1.85 -7.79 17.08
C ASP A 161 -2.82 -7.42 15.94
N TYR A 162 -2.45 -7.73 14.69
CA TYR A 162 -3.21 -7.42 13.48
C TYR A 162 -3.71 -8.69 12.75
N ALA A 163 -3.59 -9.87 13.36
CA ALA A 163 -3.74 -11.17 12.70
C ALA A 163 -5.08 -11.38 11.98
N GLU A 164 -6.19 -10.84 12.49
CA GLU A 164 -7.53 -10.96 11.88
C GLU A 164 -7.78 -10.01 10.68
N ALA A 165 -6.76 -9.25 10.26
CA ALA A 165 -6.90 -8.22 9.25
C ALA A 165 -6.00 -8.45 8.02
N CYS A 166 -5.73 -9.72 7.72
CA CYS A 166 -4.98 -10.18 6.55
C CYS A 166 -5.88 -10.52 5.37
N PRO A 167 -5.40 -10.32 4.12
CA PRO A 167 -5.97 -11.02 2.99
C PRO A 167 -5.92 -12.54 3.16
N ASN A 168 -7.04 -13.22 2.92
CA ASN A 168 -7.10 -14.70 2.93
C ASN A 168 -6.32 -15.30 1.75
N HIS A 169 -6.27 -14.57 0.63
CA HIS A 169 -5.64 -15.01 -0.59
C HIS A 169 -4.72 -13.94 -1.22
N PHE A 170 -3.51 -14.36 -1.57
CA PHE A 170 -2.59 -13.59 -2.40
C PHE A 170 -2.46 -14.26 -3.77
N GLU A 171 -2.88 -13.59 -4.83
CA GLU A 171 -2.77 -14.10 -6.20
C GLU A 171 -1.68 -13.35 -6.96
N ILE A 172 -0.57 -14.02 -7.30
CA ILE A 172 0.58 -13.39 -7.95
C ILE A 172 0.94 -14.16 -9.23
N LEU A 173 0.27 -13.80 -10.32
CA LEU A 173 0.35 -14.50 -11.59
C LEU A 173 1.13 -13.69 -12.62
N GLY A 174 2.15 -14.25 -13.27
CA GLY A 174 2.74 -13.71 -14.50
C GLY A 174 3.66 -12.48 -14.39
N THR A 175 3.66 -11.77 -13.25
CA THR A 175 4.46 -10.55 -13.02
C THR A 175 5.96 -10.84 -12.84
N ARG A 176 6.83 -9.88 -13.24
CA ARG A 176 8.29 -9.93 -12.96
C ARG A 176 8.61 -9.27 -11.63
N LEU A 177 8.27 -9.92 -10.52
CA LEU A 177 8.67 -9.42 -9.20
C LEU A 177 10.16 -9.71 -8.99
N GLU A 178 10.91 -8.76 -8.47
CA GLU A 178 12.28 -8.96 -8.02
C GLU A 178 12.27 -9.58 -6.61
N GLU A 179 11.30 -9.18 -5.79
CA GLU A 179 11.15 -9.60 -4.40
C GLU A 179 9.67 -9.81 -4.04
N ILE A 180 9.39 -10.92 -3.36
CA ILE A 180 8.11 -11.20 -2.71
C ILE A 180 8.39 -11.64 -1.29
N THR A 181 7.89 -10.88 -0.31
CA THR A 181 7.96 -11.23 1.10
C THR A 181 6.56 -11.16 1.70
N ILE A 182 6.07 -12.30 2.19
CA ILE A 182 4.84 -12.37 2.97
C ILE A 182 5.21 -13.04 4.29
N ASN A 183 5.06 -12.29 5.38
CA ASN A 183 5.25 -12.77 6.73
C ASN A 183 4.05 -12.34 7.57
N ALA A 184 3.11 -13.27 7.79
CA ALA A 184 1.89 -12.97 8.51
C ALA A 184 1.67 -13.98 9.64
N CYS A 185 1.32 -13.50 10.83
CA CYS A 185 0.91 -14.31 11.98
C CYS A 185 -0.53 -14.89 11.82
N TRP A 186 -0.93 -15.26 10.60
CA TRP A 186 -2.26 -15.78 10.29
C TRP A 186 -2.21 -16.80 9.13
N ALA A 187 -3.28 -17.58 8.96
CA ALA A 187 -3.41 -18.51 7.85
C ALA A 187 -3.70 -17.78 6.54
N TYR A 188 -2.88 -18.01 5.51
CA TYR A 188 -3.09 -17.45 4.19
C TYR A 188 -2.77 -18.44 3.06
N THR A 189 -3.40 -18.20 1.92
CA THR A 189 -3.09 -18.91 0.69
C THR A 189 -2.37 -17.99 -0.28
N VAL A 190 -1.29 -18.47 -0.89
CA VAL A 190 -0.62 -17.78 -1.99
C VAL A 190 -0.71 -18.62 -3.26
N THR A 191 -1.22 -18.04 -4.35
CA THR A 191 -1.22 -18.64 -5.68
C THR A 191 -0.14 -18.01 -6.54
N THR A 192 0.70 -18.85 -7.17
CA THR A 192 1.70 -18.41 -8.16
C THR A 192 1.70 -19.32 -9.39
N ASN A 193 2.28 -18.85 -10.50
CA ASN A 193 2.50 -19.67 -11.69
C ASN A 193 3.98 -19.78 -12.07
N ARG A 194 4.30 -20.68 -13.01
CA ARG A 194 5.67 -20.93 -13.49
C ARG A 194 6.39 -19.68 -14.00
N ALA A 195 5.65 -18.75 -14.61
CA ALA A 195 6.19 -17.49 -15.11
C ALA A 195 6.64 -16.55 -13.99
N SER A 196 5.86 -16.46 -12.90
CA SER A 196 6.27 -15.74 -11.68
C SER A 196 7.51 -16.37 -11.07
N GLN A 197 7.57 -17.71 -10.95
CA GLN A 197 8.66 -18.38 -10.26
C GLN A 197 10.05 -18.17 -10.89
N ARG A 198 10.19 -18.32 -12.21
CA ARG A 198 11.50 -18.18 -12.88
C ARG A 198 12.08 -16.78 -12.79
N ARG A 199 11.26 -15.78 -12.49
CA ARG A 199 11.62 -14.36 -12.58
C ARG A 199 11.86 -13.72 -11.21
N ASN A 200 11.35 -14.34 -10.14
CA ASN A 200 11.47 -13.84 -8.78
C ASN A 200 12.79 -14.27 -8.15
N LYS A 201 13.64 -13.28 -7.84
CA LYS A 201 14.98 -13.50 -7.26
C LYS A 201 14.90 -13.93 -5.79
N TYR A 202 14.03 -13.29 -5.03
CA TYR A 202 13.85 -13.55 -3.61
C TYR A 202 12.37 -13.79 -3.30
N ARG A 203 12.10 -14.91 -2.62
CA ARG A 203 10.75 -15.32 -2.22
C ARG A 203 10.78 -15.86 -0.80
N THR A 204 10.06 -15.17 0.08
CA THR A 204 9.91 -15.56 1.47
C THR A 204 8.42 -15.62 1.78
N PHE A 205 7.93 -16.82 2.08
CA PHE A 205 6.59 -17.04 2.61
C PHE A 205 6.75 -17.63 4.00
N ARG A 206 6.35 -16.87 5.01
CA ARG A 206 6.37 -17.29 6.41
C ARG A 206 4.99 -17.13 7.00
N ALA A 207 4.59 -18.14 7.76
CA ALA A 207 3.53 -18.02 8.73
C ALA A 207 4.20 -17.77 10.08
N GLY A 208 3.76 -16.73 10.79
CA GLY A 208 4.14 -16.52 12.18
C GLY A 208 3.49 -17.53 13.11
N ARG A 209 3.65 -17.31 14.41
CA ARG A 209 3.34 -18.25 15.51
C ARG A 209 1.96 -18.93 15.46
N TYR A 210 0.96 -18.27 14.87
CA TYR A 210 -0.43 -18.75 14.79
C TYR A 210 -0.95 -18.98 13.37
N GLY A 211 -0.06 -18.93 12.37
CA GLY A 211 -0.44 -19.01 10.96
C GLY A 211 -0.10 -20.34 10.30
N SER A 212 -0.58 -20.48 9.07
CA SER A 212 -0.11 -21.48 8.11
C SER A 212 -0.07 -20.88 6.71
N VAL A 213 0.76 -21.44 5.84
CA VAL A 213 0.86 -21.03 4.44
C VAL A 213 0.44 -22.20 3.57
N THR A 214 -0.60 -21.97 2.76
CA THR A 214 -0.92 -22.85 1.63
C THR A 214 -0.39 -22.22 0.34
N HIS A 215 0.60 -22.83 -0.29
CA HIS A 215 1.13 -22.38 -1.56
C HIS A 215 0.58 -23.24 -2.70
N ILE A 216 -0.22 -22.61 -3.54
CA ILE A 216 -0.79 -23.19 -4.76
C ILE A 216 0.09 -22.77 -5.94
N TYR A 217 0.56 -23.75 -6.69
CA TYR A 217 1.44 -23.53 -7.83
C TYR A 217 0.90 -24.14 -9.11
N TYR A 218 0.72 -23.31 -10.15
CA TYR A 218 0.31 -23.77 -11.48
C TYR A 218 1.51 -23.97 -12.41
N LEU A 219 1.63 -25.20 -12.93
CA LEU A 219 2.74 -25.64 -13.81
C LEU A 219 2.58 -25.22 -15.28
N GLY A 220 1.39 -24.71 -15.65
CA GLY A 220 1.06 -24.22 -17.01
C GLY A 220 0.23 -25.19 -17.87
N SER A 221 0.13 -26.46 -17.48
CA SER A 221 -0.64 -27.54 -18.14
C SER A 221 -2.03 -27.77 -17.53
N GLY A 222 -2.45 -26.96 -16.55
CA GLY A 222 -3.59 -27.25 -15.67
C GLY A 222 -3.21 -28.08 -14.44
N GLU A 223 -1.99 -28.61 -14.39
CA GLU A 223 -1.45 -29.28 -13.20
C GLU A 223 -1.13 -28.27 -12.09
N LYS A 224 -1.55 -28.62 -10.87
CA LYS A 224 -1.36 -27.84 -9.65
C LYS A 224 -0.51 -28.62 -8.67
N LEU A 225 0.56 -27.99 -8.18
CA LEU A 225 1.31 -28.47 -7.01
C LEU A 225 0.85 -27.67 -5.80
N VAL A 226 0.59 -28.35 -4.69
CA VAL A 226 0.21 -27.72 -3.43
C VAL A 226 1.27 -28.06 -2.40
N SER A 227 1.86 -27.03 -1.79
CA SER A 227 2.68 -27.18 -0.60
C SER A 227 2.01 -26.48 0.57
N HIS A 228 2.02 -27.15 1.71
CA HIS A 228 1.51 -26.62 2.98
C HIS A 228 2.69 -26.46 3.94
N TYR A 229 2.78 -25.30 4.58
CA TYR A 229 3.77 -24.98 5.59
C TYR A 229 3.03 -24.55 6.85
N GLU A 230 3.34 -25.18 7.98
CA GLU A 230 2.82 -24.79 9.30
C GLU A 230 3.86 -23.93 10.03
N SER A 231 3.43 -23.20 11.06
CA SER A 231 4.33 -22.41 11.93
C SER A 231 5.54 -23.24 12.36
N GLN A 232 6.74 -22.67 12.18
CA GLN A 232 7.99 -23.27 12.66
C GLN A 232 8.31 -22.88 14.11
N ASP A 233 7.54 -21.94 14.68
CA ASP A 233 7.71 -21.42 16.03
C ASP A 233 6.64 -22.07 16.94
N GLY A 234 6.86 -23.36 17.24
CA GLY A 234 6.12 -24.12 18.25
C GLY A 234 6.78 -24.03 19.62
#